data_AF-A0A537QM39-F1
#
_entry.id   AF-A0A537QM39-F1
#
_cell.length_a   1.000
_cell.length_b   1.000
_cell.length_c   1.000
_cell.angle_alpha   90.00
_cell.angle_beta   90.00
_cell.angle_gamma   90.00
#
_symmetry.space_group_name_H-M   'P 1'
#
loop_
_entity.id
_entity.type
_entity.pdbx_description
1 polymer ?
#
loop_
_entity_poly.entity_id
_entity_poly.type
_entity_poly.pdbx_seq_one_letter_code
_entity_poly.pdbx_strand_id
1 'polypeptide(L)'
;MLLRSDLDELLAFDKTPAVSVYLPTHSAGREVRQDAIRLRNLLSDAAKRLAAAGRRAPEVDALLRPARRLVDDEEFWRYQGQGLAVFVGPGFDRVHKLPIAVPEELAIANHFCIKPLLPLIDPAGSFCVLALSAGRTRLYQGSRWTFAEVTGLDLPQGLAEIWGETEYQEAHKAAPSGRPQRGPAGLAKAQALGDAPEELHKTQLTELLRRVAAAVEPI
;
A
#
# COMPACT_ATOMS: atom_id res chain seq x y z
N MET A 1 11.22 0.08 8.71
CA MET A 1 9.81 -0.34 8.82
C MET A 1 9.59 -0.73 10.26
N LEU A 2 8.53 -0.26 10.91
CA LEU A 2 8.27 -0.53 12.33
C LEU A 2 7.78 -1.98 12.49
N LEU A 3 8.51 -2.78 13.27
CA LEU A 3 8.19 -4.18 13.55
C LEU A 3 7.51 -4.33 14.91
N ARG A 4 6.91 -5.50 15.15
CA ARG A 4 6.29 -5.81 16.45
C ARG A 4 7.29 -5.81 17.59
N SER A 5 8.52 -6.28 17.34
CA SER A 5 9.64 -6.22 18.30
C SER A 5 10.00 -4.77 18.68
N ASP A 6 9.93 -3.83 17.74
CA ASP A 6 10.20 -2.42 18.02
C ASP A 6 9.14 -1.84 18.96
N LEU A 7 7.89 -2.25 18.81
CA LEU A 7 6.82 -1.83 19.71
C LEU A 7 7.02 -2.40 21.12
N ASP A 8 7.41 -3.67 21.23
CA ASP A 8 7.72 -4.29 22.52
C ASP A 8 8.89 -3.57 23.21
N GLU A 9 9.92 -3.16 22.46
CA GLU A 9 11.02 -2.31 22.99
C GLU A 9 10.51 -0.96 23.52
N LEU A 10 9.63 -0.29 22.76
CA LEU A 10 9.05 1.00 23.17
C LEU A 10 8.16 0.87 24.42
N LEU A 11 7.42 -0.22 24.54
CA LEU A 11 6.55 -0.52 25.68
C LEU A 11 7.33 -0.93 26.93
N ALA A 12 8.45 -1.64 26.76
CA ALA A 12 9.33 -2.06 27.85
C ALA A 12 10.13 -0.90 28.47
N PHE A 13 10.15 0.28 27.83
CA PHE A 13 10.88 1.44 28.33
C PHE A 13 10.23 2.03 29.59
N ASP A 14 11.01 2.06 30.68
CA ASP A 14 10.56 2.40 32.04
C ASP A 14 11.26 3.63 32.65
N LYS A 15 12.13 4.30 31.88
CA LYS A 15 12.88 5.48 32.35
C LYS A 15 12.19 6.77 31.98
N THR A 16 12.51 7.85 32.71
CA THR A 16 11.96 9.18 32.45
C THR A 16 13.06 10.22 32.26
N PRO A 17 12.87 11.22 31.38
CA PRO A 17 11.69 11.45 30.53
C PRO A 17 11.70 10.60 29.26
N ALA A 18 10.52 10.19 28.81
CA ALA A 18 10.30 9.57 27.51
C ALA A 18 9.78 10.64 26.54
N VAL A 19 10.57 10.98 25.53
CA VAL A 19 10.22 11.98 24.51
C VAL A 19 9.80 11.25 23.24
N SER A 20 8.61 11.54 22.76
CA SER A 20 8.07 11.04 21.48
C SER A 20 7.80 12.22 20.56
N VAL A 21 8.38 12.19 19.37
CA VAL A 21 8.22 13.22 18.34
C VAL A 21 7.66 12.57 17.09
N TYR A 22 6.59 13.14 16.57
CA TYR A 22 5.94 12.73 15.33
C TYR A 22 5.89 13.91 14.37
N LEU A 23 6.14 13.66 13.09
CA LEU A 23 5.89 14.63 12.03
C LEU A 23 5.56 13.95 10.70
N PRO A 24 4.72 14.57 9.86
CA PRO A 24 4.57 14.17 8.47
C PRO A 24 5.85 14.49 7.70
N THR A 25 6.23 13.61 6.77
CA THR A 25 7.42 13.77 5.92
C THR A 25 7.08 13.60 4.46
N HIS A 26 7.89 14.21 3.60
CA HIS A 26 7.71 14.25 2.16
C HIS A 26 8.91 13.59 1.47
N SER A 27 8.64 12.86 0.39
CA SER A 27 9.69 12.09 -0.31
C SER A 27 10.46 12.90 -1.35
N ALA A 28 9.98 14.09 -1.75
CA ALA A 28 10.62 14.91 -2.76
C ALA A 28 10.32 16.42 -2.61
N GLY A 29 11.18 17.24 -3.22
CA GLY A 29 10.93 18.67 -3.40
C GLY A 29 11.38 19.57 -2.24
N ARG A 30 10.90 20.82 -2.25
CA ARG A 30 11.23 21.84 -1.22
C ARG A 30 10.70 21.47 0.17
N GLU A 31 9.72 20.57 0.24
CA GLU A 31 9.06 20.11 1.45
C GLU A 31 10.02 19.29 2.35
N VAL A 32 10.97 18.56 1.77
CA VAL A 32 12.00 17.80 2.51
C VAL A 32 12.83 18.71 3.42
N ARG A 33 13.21 19.90 2.92
CA ARG A 33 13.93 20.89 3.72
C ARG A 33 13.06 21.46 4.85
N GLN A 34 11.74 21.54 4.62
CA GLN A 34 10.81 21.98 5.67
C GLN A 34 10.66 20.91 6.74
N ASP A 35 10.70 19.62 6.40
CA ASP A 35 10.59 18.54 7.39
C ASP A 35 11.75 18.56 8.40
N ALA A 36 12.98 18.80 7.93
CA ALA A 36 14.14 19.01 8.80
C ALA A 36 13.95 20.23 9.73
N ILE A 37 13.39 21.32 9.21
CA ILE A 37 13.05 22.51 10.00
C ILE A 37 11.97 22.21 11.04
N ARG A 38 10.93 21.44 10.69
CA ARG A 38 9.87 21.01 11.62
C ARG A 38 10.46 20.18 12.76
N LEU A 39 11.31 19.19 12.44
CA LEU A 39 11.99 18.40 13.48
C LEU A 39 12.82 19.30 14.41
N ARG A 40 13.59 20.24 13.86
CA ARG A 40 14.38 21.20 14.66
C ARG A 40 13.50 22.02 15.60
N ASN A 41 12.34 22.48 15.13
CA ASN A 41 11.41 23.27 15.93
C ASN A 41 10.83 22.41 17.08
N LEU A 42 10.38 21.19 16.78
CA LEU A 42 9.87 20.24 17.78
C LEU A 42 10.92 19.91 18.85
N LEU A 43 12.18 19.70 18.46
CA LEU A 43 13.28 19.45 19.39
C LEU A 43 13.62 20.68 20.25
N SER A 44 13.46 21.88 19.68
CA SER A 44 13.63 23.13 20.44
C SER A 44 12.53 23.30 21.49
N ASP A 45 11.29 22.96 21.14
CA ASP A 45 10.17 23.00 22.08
C ASP A 45 10.25 21.88 23.13
N ALA A 46 10.77 20.71 22.75
CA ALA A 46 11.08 19.64 23.70
C ALA A 46 12.11 20.10 24.74
N ALA A 47 13.18 20.77 24.29
CA ALA A 47 14.19 21.30 25.19
C ALA A 47 13.61 22.34 26.17
N LYS A 48 12.75 23.25 25.69
CA LYS A 48 12.07 24.24 26.55
C LYS A 48 11.17 23.57 27.59
N ARG A 49 10.37 22.59 27.20
CA ARG A 49 9.46 21.85 28.12
C ARG A 49 10.24 21.07 29.17
N LEU A 50 11.34 20.43 28.78
CA LEU A 50 12.22 19.71 29.71
C LEU A 50 12.92 20.65 30.70
N ALA A 51 13.38 21.82 30.23
CA ALA A 51 13.98 22.83 31.09
C ALA A 51 12.95 23.40 32.09
N ALA A 52 11.73 23.68 31.63
CA ALA A 52 10.62 24.11 32.49
C ALA A 52 10.23 23.04 33.53
N ALA A 53 10.41 21.77 33.22
CA ALA A 53 10.26 20.65 34.15
C ALA A 53 11.46 20.45 35.10
N GLY A 54 12.42 21.39 35.12
CA GLY A 54 13.56 21.39 36.05
C GLY A 54 14.76 20.55 35.63
N ARG A 55 14.81 20.05 34.38
CA ARG A 55 15.99 19.33 33.87
C ARG A 55 17.13 20.30 33.56
N ARG A 56 18.36 19.87 33.84
CA ARG A 56 19.56 20.69 33.59
C ARG A 56 19.86 20.72 32.10
N ALA A 57 20.34 21.86 31.60
CA ALA A 57 20.66 22.03 30.18
C ALA A 57 21.61 20.94 29.60
N PRO A 58 22.67 20.48 30.29
CA PRO A 58 23.53 19.41 29.78
C PRO A 58 22.80 18.07 29.66
N GLU A 59 21.87 17.77 30.57
CA GLU A 59 21.06 16.53 30.52
C GLU A 59 20.09 16.57 29.34
N VAL A 60 19.43 17.72 29.12
CA VAL A 60 18.53 17.93 27.98
C VAL A 60 19.27 17.84 26.65
N ASP A 61 20.46 18.44 26.55
CA ASP A 61 21.29 18.37 25.35
C ASP A 61 21.74 16.93 25.08
N ALA A 62 22.25 16.23 26.10
CA ALA A 62 22.67 14.84 25.97
C ALA A 62 21.52 13.93 25.55
N LEU A 63 20.33 14.13 26.12
CA LEU A 63 19.13 13.40 25.77
C LEU A 63 18.76 13.62 24.31
N LEU A 64 18.57 14.88 23.87
CA LEU A 64 18.06 15.19 22.52
C LEU A 64 19.12 15.10 21.41
N ARG A 65 20.39 14.90 21.74
CA ARG A 65 21.52 14.84 20.79
C ARG A 65 21.30 13.84 19.65
N PRO A 66 20.83 12.60 19.87
CA PRO A 66 20.61 11.66 18.77
C PRO A 66 19.61 12.20 17.74
N ALA A 67 18.51 12.79 18.21
CA ALA A 67 17.51 13.38 17.33
C ALA A 67 18.01 14.67 16.63
N ARG A 68 18.83 15.48 17.31
CA ARG A 68 19.44 16.69 16.70
C ARG A 68 20.37 16.35 15.54
N ARG A 69 21.12 15.24 15.63
CA ARG A 69 22.00 14.79 14.53
C ARG A 69 21.22 14.52 13.24
N LEU A 70 19.97 14.06 13.36
CA LEU A 70 19.12 13.81 12.19
C LEU A 70 18.73 15.10 11.46
N VAL A 71 18.67 16.24 12.16
CA VAL A 71 18.28 17.53 11.53
C VAL A 71 19.28 17.92 10.43
N ASP A 72 20.57 17.65 10.67
CA ASP A 72 21.66 18.02 9.75
C ASP A 72 22.03 16.88 8.78
N ASP A 73 21.35 15.73 8.85
CA ASP A 73 21.62 14.57 8.01
C ASP A 73 20.83 14.63 6.69
N GLU A 74 21.44 15.23 5.67
CA GLU A 74 20.82 15.34 4.33
C GLU A 74 20.53 14.00 3.66
N GLU A 75 21.31 12.95 3.95
CA GLU A 75 21.09 11.62 3.37
C GLU A 75 19.88 10.94 4.00
N PHE A 76 19.73 11.09 5.32
CA PHE A 76 18.53 10.66 6.02
C PHE A 76 17.28 11.27 5.38
N TRP A 77 17.24 12.60 5.20
CA TRP A 77 16.08 13.31 4.64
C TRP A 77 15.80 13.02 3.17
N ARG A 78 16.80 12.58 2.38
CA ARG A 78 16.60 12.20 0.98
C ARG A 78 15.66 11.01 0.79
N TYR A 79 15.57 10.12 1.77
CA TYR A 79 14.81 8.87 1.65
C TYR A 79 13.78 8.73 2.77
N GLN A 80 12.80 9.63 2.81
CA GLN A 80 11.72 9.58 3.80
C GLN A 80 10.46 8.88 3.28
N GLY A 81 9.75 8.26 4.23
CA GLY A 81 8.38 7.79 4.02
C GLY A 81 7.38 8.95 4.08
N GLN A 82 6.13 8.64 4.44
CA GLN A 82 5.08 9.65 4.62
C GLN A 82 5.08 10.26 6.03
N GLY A 83 5.76 9.63 6.98
CA GLY A 83 5.88 10.15 8.34
C GLY A 83 7.17 9.71 9.03
N LEU A 84 7.48 10.38 10.14
CA LEU A 84 8.62 10.09 10.99
C LEU A 84 8.22 10.03 12.45
N ALA A 85 8.68 9.01 13.14
CA ALA A 85 8.62 8.89 14.59
C ALA A 85 10.03 8.85 15.19
N VAL A 86 10.28 9.67 16.19
CA VAL A 86 11.56 9.73 16.93
C VAL A 86 11.27 9.56 18.42
N PHE A 87 11.89 8.56 19.02
CA PHE A 87 11.77 8.22 20.43
C PHE A 87 13.11 8.38 21.11
N VAL A 88 13.13 9.16 22.19
CA VAL A 88 14.36 9.49 22.92
C VAL A 88 14.11 9.44 24.42
N GLY A 89 14.98 8.72 25.12
CA GLY A 89 14.95 8.54 26.56
C GLY A 89 16.34 8.26 27.12
N PRO A 90 16.55 8.23 28.44
CA PRO A 90 17.85 7.91 29.03
C PRO A 90 18.41 6.55 28.56
N GLY A 91 19.44 6.60 27.71
CA GLY A 91 20.07 5.41 27.12
C GLY A 91 19.22 4.69 26.07
N PHE A 92 18.21 5.37 25.51
CA PHE A 92 17.34 4.83 24.48
C PHE A 92 17.11 5.86 23.38
N ASP A 93 17.39 5.48 22.14
CA ASP A 93 17.09 6.26 20.96
C ASP A 93 16.64 5.34 19.82
N ARG A 94 15.48 5.64 19.25
CA ARG A 94 14.90 4.92 18.12
C ARG A 94 14.25 5.90 17.15
N VAL A 95 14.44 5.62 15.86
CA VAL A 95 13.94 6.43 14.76
C VAL A 95 13.25 5.50 13.78
N HIS A 96 11.98 5.75 13.49
CA HIS A 96 11.19 4.94 12.58
C HIS A 96 10.58 5.80 11.48
N LYS A 97 10.96 5.49 10.23
CA LYS A 97 10.28 5.98 9.03
C LYS A 97 8.97 5.24 8.86
N LEU A 98 7.88 5.98 8.72
CA LEU A 98 6.51 5.46 8.67
C LEU A 98 5.98 5.51 7.23
N PRO A 99 5.23 4.47 6.79
CA PRO A 99 4.61 4.45 5.47
C PRO A 99 3.33 5.31 5.40
N ILE A 100 2.86 5.83 6.52
CA ILE A 100 1.67 6.69 6.63
C ILE A 100 2.06 8.07 7.13
N ALA A 101 1.29 9.09 6.74
CA ALA A 101 1.37 10.40 7.36
C ALA A 101 0.87 10.34 8.81
N VAL A 102 1.59 11.00 9.71
CA VAL A 102 1.25 11.13 11.13
C VAL A 102 1.10 12.60 11.50
N PRO A 103 0.31 12.94 12.53
CA PRO A 103 0.21 14.32 13.00
C PRO A 103 1.58 14.84 13.47
N GLU A 104 1.79 16.14 13.33
CA GLU A 104 2.91 16.82 13.97
C GLU A 104 2.64 16.93 15.48
N GLU A 105 3.36 16.16 16.29
CA GLU A 105 3.10 16.05 17.73
C GLU A 105 4.39 15.86 18.54
N LEU A 106 4.43 16.49 19.72
CA LEU A 106 5.48 16.32 20.71
C LEU A 106 4.85 15.91 22.04
N ALA A 107 5.22 14.71 22.51
CA ALA A 107 4.82 14.19 23.81
C ALA A 107 6.06 13.97 24.70
N ILE A 108 5.96 14.38 25.96
CA ILE A 108 6.98 14.14 26.99
C ILE A 108 6.25 13.56 28.20
N ALA A 109 6.53 12.31 28.51
CA ALA A 109 5.82 11.56 29.55
C ALA A 109 6.75 10.56 30.23
N ASN A 110 6.17 9.69 31.07
CA ASN A 110 6.90 8.59 31.71
C ASN A 110 7.13 7.40 30.77
N HIS A 111 6.34 7.30 29.70
CA HIS A 111 6.44 6.26 28.67
C HIS A 111 6.29 6.89 27.28
N PHE A 112 6.73 6.19 26.24
CA PHE A 112 6.58 6.66 24.86
C PHE A 112 5.10 6.69 24.44
N CYS A 113 4.70 7.76 23.75
CA CYS A 113 3.33 7.92 23.27
C CYS A 113 3.15 7.13 21.98
N ILE A 114 2.55 5.94 22.04
CA ILE A 114 2.36 5.09 20.85
C ILE A 114 1.07 5.36 20.07
N LYS A 115 0.22 6.29 20.53
CA LYS A 115 -1.10 6.56 19.94
C LYS A 115 -1.02 6.84 18.43
N PRO A 116 -0.07 7.65 17.91
CA PRO A 116 0.04 7.90 16.47
C PRO A 116 0.50 6.67 15.65
N LEU A 117 1.03 5.63 16.30
CA LEU A 117 1.44 4.38 15.64
C LEU A 117 0.31 3.34 15.57
N LEU A 118 -0.80 3.53 16.30
CA LEU A 118 -1.89 2.54 16.34
C LEU A 118 -2.42 2.16 14.95
N PRO A 119 -2.56 3.07 13.97
CA PRO A 119 -2.98 2.70 12.61
C PRO A 119 -2.01 1.75 11.89
N LEU A 120 -0.72 1.72 12.28
CA LEU A 120 0.28 0.79 11.73
C LEU A 120 0.28 -0.55 12.46
N ILE A 121 -0.16 -0.55 13.72
CA ILE A 121 -0.20 -1.72 14.60
C ILE A 121 -1.53 -2.46 14.44
N ASP A 122 -2.55 -1.83 13.83
CA ASP A 122 -3.79 -2.50 13.46
C ASP A 122 -3.62 -3.25 12.13
N PRO A 123 -3.55 -4.60 12.13
CA PRO A 123 -3.63 -5.38 10.89
C PRO A 123 -5.03 -5.35 10.26
N ALA A 124 -5.89 -4.38 10.60
CA ALA A 124 -7.09 -4.03 9.84
C ALA A 124 -6.78 -3.36 8.49
N GLY A 125 -5.54 -3.44 8.00
CA GLY A 125 -5.27 -3.27 6.57
C GLY A 125 -6.07 -4.32 5.82
N SER A 126 -7.19 -3.90 5.26
CA SER A 126 -7.95 -4.74 4.34
C SER A 126 -7.02 -5.16 3.22
N PHE A 127 -6.80 -6.45 3.06
CA PHE A 127 -6.07 -7.01 1.94
C PHE A 127 -7.05 -7.55 0.92
N CYS A 128 -6.73 -7.39 -0.36
CA CYS A 128 -7.52 -7.99 -1.43
C CYS A 128 -6.78 -9.21 -1.98
N VAL A 129 -7.48 -10.34 -2.14
CA VAL A 129 -6.97 -11.54 -2.81
C VAL A 129 -7.74 -11.73 -4.10
N LEU A 130 -7.05 -11.61 -5.23
CA LEU A 130 -7.61 -11.94 -6.54
C LEU A 130 -7.28 -13.40 -6.87
N ALA A 131 -8.32 -14.22 -6.98
CA ALA A 131 -8.23 -15.61 -7.44
C ALA A 131 -8.68 -15.68 -8.90
N LEU A 132 -7.74 -15.92 -9.80
CA LEU A 132 -7.98 -15.99 -11.25
C LEU A 132 -7.72 -17.40 -11.78
N SER A 133 -8.67 -17.93 -12.53
CA SER A 133 -8.58 -19.20 -13.25
C SER A 133 -9.22 -19.07 -14.62
N ALA A 134 -8.89 -19.99 -15.54
CA ALA A 134 -9.44 -20.02 -16.89
C ALA A 134 -10.99 -20.07 -16.93
N GLY A 135 -11.63 -20.59 -15.88
CA GLY A 135 -13.10 -20.69 -15.81
C GLY A 135 -13.77 -19.74 -14.81
N ARG A 136 -13.01 -18.99 -14.00
CA ARG A 136 -13.60 -18.16 -12.93
C ARG A 136 -12.64 -17.11 -12.40
N THR A 137 -13.16 -15.91 -12.14
CA THR A 137 -12.46 -14.83 -11.43
C THR A 137 -13.23 -14.45 -10.18
N ARG A 138 -12.52 -14.35 -9.04
CA ARG A 138 -13.08 -13.90 -7.77
C ARG A 138 -12.16 -12.93 -7.07
N LEU A 139 -12.73 -11.90 -6.48
CA LEU A 139 -12.03 -10.97 -5.61
C LEU A 139 -12.51 -11.16 -4.18
N TYR A 140 -11.59 -11.33 -3.26
CA TYR A 140 -11.87 -11.40 -1.83
C TYR A 140 -11.30 -10.19 -1.15
N GLN A 141 -12.04 -9.63 -0.20
CA GLN A 141 -11.53 -8.63 0.73
C GLN A 141 -11.42 -9.28 2.12
N GLY A 142 -10.21 -9.24 2.66
CA GLY A 142 -9.84 -9.83 3.92
C GLY A 142 -9.35 -8.77 4.91
N SER A 143 -9.65 -8.98 6.17
CA SER A 143 -9.01 -8.33 7.31
C SER A 143 -8.66 -9.42 8.34
N ARG A 144 -8.06 -9.04 9.46
CA ARG A 144 -7.83 -9.96 10.58
C ARG A 144 -9.11 -10.63 11.13
N TRP A 145 -10.29 -10.06 10.88
CA TRP A 145 -11.57 -10.51 11.44
C TRP A 145 -12.51 -11.13 10.42
N THR A 146 -12.39 -10.72 9.17
CA THR A 146 -13.38 -11.01 8.12
C THR A 146 -12.67 -11.40 6.84
N PHE A 147 -13.20 -12.38 6.13
CA PHE A 147 -12.77 -12.73 4.79
C PHE A 147 -14.02 -13.00 3.97
N ALA A 148 -14.32 -12.11 3.03
CA ALA A 148 -15.56 -12.15 2.26
C ALA A 148 -15.28 -11.95 0.77
N GLU A 149 -16.05 -12.62 -0.07
CA GLU A 149 -16.05 -12.38 -1.52
C GLU A 149 -16.70 -11.01 -1.80
N VAL A 150 -16.05 -10.19 -2.62
CA VAL A 150 -16.58 -8.89 -3.02
C VAL A 150 -17.63 -9.12 -4.11
N THR A 151 -18.90 -9.12 -3.72
CA THR A 151 -20.04 -9.25 -4.64
C THR A 151 -20.51 -7.86 -5.06
N GLY A 152 -20.32 -7.48 -6.32
CA GLY A 152 -20.72 -6.17 -6.85
C GLY A 152 -19.78 -5.56 -7.88
N LEU A 153 -18.60 -6.15 -8.09
CA LEU A 153 -17.77 -5.83 -9.25
C LEU A 153 -18.15 -6.69 -10.45
N ASP A 154 -18.17 -6.06 -11.62
CA ASP A 154 -18.34 -6.72 -12.91
C ASP A 154 -17.02 -7.39 -13.33
N LEU A 155 -16.70 -8.51 -12.66
CA LEU A 155 -15.50 -9.29 -12.93
C LEU A 155 -15.83 -10.37 -13.98
N PRO A 156 -15.06 -10.48 -15.07
CA PRO A 156 -15.30 -11.50 -16.10
C PRO A 156 -15.13 -12.90 -15.49
N GLN A 157 -16.13 -13.75 -15.70
CA GLN A 157 -16.22 -15.11 -15.16
C GLN A 157 -15.51 -16.11 -16.08
N GLY A 158 -14.21 -15.89 -16.29
CA GLY A 158 -13.34 -16.79 -17.06
C GLY A 158 -13.40 -16.60 -18.58
N LEU A 159 -12.65 -17.43 -19.28
CA LEU A 159 -12.44 -17.35 -20.73
C LEU A 159 -13.71 -17.63 -21.55
N ALA A 160 -14.65 -18.42 -21.02
CA ALA A 160 -15.88 -18.78 -21.72
C ALA A 160 -16.78 -17.56 -22.02
N GLU A 161 -16.78 -16.55 -21.15
CA GLU A 161 -17.51 -15.30 -21.37
C GLU A 161 -16.87 -14.46 -22.50
N ILE A 162 -15.54 -14.54 -22.63
CA ILE A 162 -14.79 -13.88 -23.71
C ILE A 162 -14.92 -14.64 -25.04
N TRP A 163 -15.03 -15.97 -24.98
CA TRP A 163 -15.28 -16.83 -26.15
C TRP A 163 -16.61 -16.51 -26.83
N GLY A 164 -17.69 -16.33 -26.06
CA GLY A 164 -19.02 -16.02 -26.61
C GLY A 164 -19.11 -14.70 -27.38
N GLU A 165 -18.27 -13.71 -27.04
CA GLU A 165 -18.22 -12.41 -27.72
C GLU A 165 -17.39 -12.43 -29.01
N THR A 166 -16.32 -13.24 -29.04
CA THR A 166 -15.40 -13.32 -30.18
C THR A 166 -15.95 -14.17 -31.33
N GLU A 167 -16.65 -15.26 -31.01
CA GLU A 167 -17.35 -16.08 -32.03
C GLU A 167 -18.43 -15.28 -32.77
N TYR A 168 -19.12 -14.38 -32.06
CA TYR A 168 -20.15 -13.53 -32.64
C TYR A 168 -19.57 -12.53 -33.64
N GLN A 169 -18.36 -12.03 -33.42
CA GLN A 169 -17.71 -11.06 -34.32
C GLN A 169 -17.15 -11.70 -35.60
N GLU A 170 -16.71 -12.96 -35.56
CA GLU A 170 -16.21 -13.64 -36.76
C GLU A 170 -17.34 -14.01 -37.74
N ALA A 171 -18.52 -14.36 -37.22
CA ALA A 171 -19.69 -14.66 -38.05
C ALA A 171 -20.16 -13.45 -38.90
N HIS A 172 -19.90 -12.22 -38.45
CA HIS A 172 -20.28 -11.00 -39.19
C HIS A 172 -19.31 -10.59 -40.31
N LYS A 173 -18.16 -11.24 -40.47
CA LYS A 173 -17.20 -10.94 -41.55
C LYS A 173 -17.32 -11.86 -42.78
N ALA A 174 -18.21 -12.84 -42.77
CA ALA A 174 -18.56 -13.60 -43.96
C ALA A 174 -19.53 -12.80 -44.83
N ALA A 175 -19.00 -12.00 -45.78
CA ALA A 175 -19.82 -11.39 -46.82
C ALA A 175 -20.53 -12.48 -47.65
N PRO A 176 -21.84 -12.35 -47.98
CA PRO A 176 -22.52 -13.33 -48.81
C PRO A 176 -22.14 -13.07 -50.28
N SER A 177 -21.06 -13.69 -50.76
CA SER A 177 -20.74 -13.68 -52.18
C SER A 177 -21.39 -14.87 -52.89
N GLY A 178 -22.52 -14.60 -53.56
CA GLY A 178 -22.81 -15.21 -54.87
C GLY A 178 -23.89 -16.30 -54.96
N ARG A 179 -25.07 -15.87 -55.45
CA ARG A 179 -25.96 -16.52 -56.46
C ARG A 179 -26.67 -17.86 -56.11
N PRO A 180 -28.01 -17.97 -56.36
CA PRO A 180 -28.73 -19.21 -56.09
C PRO A 180 -28.58 -20.18 -57.27
N GLN A 181 -28.02 -21.37 -57.02
CA GLN A 181 -28.04 -22.48 -57.98
C GLN A 181 -28.84 -23.65 -57.39
N ARG A 182 -29.94 -23.97 -58.08
CA ARG A 182 -30.88 -25.07 -57.81
C ARG A 182 -30.19 -26.41 -58.08
N GLY A 183 -30.15 -27.30 -57.08
CA GLY A 183 -29.75 -28.71 -57.22
C GLY A 183 -29.90 -29.45 -55.87
N PRO A 184 -30.39 -30.71 -55.82
CA PRO A 184 -30.74 -31.36 -54.57
C PRO A 184 -29.58 -32.16 -53.97
N ALA A 185 -29.69 -32.38 -52.65
CA ALA A 185 -28.93 -33.32 -51.82
C ALA A 185 -27.47 -32.96 -51.45
N GLY A 186 -27.27 -32.79 -50.13
CA GLY A 186 -25.96 -32.82 -49.49
C GLY A 186 -25.75 -31.66 -48.51
N LEU A 187 -26.31 -31.76 -47.30
CA LEU A 187 -25.84 -30.91 -46.19
C LEU A 187 -24.37 -31.28 -45.91
N ALA A 188 -23.44 -30.48 -46.42
CA ALA A 188 -22.09 -30.45 -45.90
C ALA A 188 -22.15 -29.80 -44.51
N LYS A 189 -22.22 -30.61 -43.46
CA LYS A 189 -21.81 -30.18 -42.11
C LYS A 189 -20.32 -29.90 -42.20
N ALA A 190 -19.95 -28.62 -42.30
CA ALA A 190 -18.57 -28.22 -42.06
C ALA A 190 -18.23 -28.57 -40.62
N GLN A 191 -17.42 -29.61 -40.44
CA GLN A 191 -16.80 -29.91 -39.16
C GLN A 191 -15.75 -28.82 -38.91
N ALA A 192 -15.97 -28.01 -37.88
CA ALA A 192 -14.89 -27.20 -37.31
C ALA A 192 -13.86 -28.16 -36.70
N LEU A 193 -12.80 -28.42 -37.46
CA LEU A 193 -11.68 -29.26 -37.07
C LEU A 193 -10.53 -28.34 -36.64
N GLY A 194 -10.18 -28.39 -35.35
CA GLY A 194 -8.95 -27.82 -34.81
C GLY A 194 -9.20 -27.14 -33.48
N ASP A 195 -8.46 -27.55 -32.45
CA ASP A 195 -8.31 -26.76 -31.23
C ASP A 195 -7.87 -25.33 -31.61
N ALA A 196 -8.42 -24.33 -30.92
CA ALA A 196 -8.07 -22.93 -31.15
C ALA A 196 -6.52 -22.77 -31.09
N PRO A 197 -5.90 -22.12 -32.10
CA PRO A 197 -4.46 -21.89 -32.11
C PRO A 197 -3.93 -21.39 -30.77
N GLU A 198 -2.76 -21.86 -30.31
CA GLU A 198 -2.15 -21.44 -29.04
C GLU A 198 -2.03 -19.91 -28.90
N GLU A 199 -1.87 -19.20 -30.02
CA GLU A 199 -1.86 -17.74 -30.10
C GLU A 199 -3.21 -17.09 -29.73
N LEU A 200 -4.33 -17.74 -30.04
CA LEU A 200 -5.67 -17.28 -29.63
C LEU A 200 -5.83 -17.43 -28.12
N HIS A 201 -5.39 -18.54 -27.54
CA HIS A 201 -5.43 -18.76 -26.09
C HIS A 201 -4.62 -17.70 -25.32
N LYS A 202 -3.44 -17.34 -25.83
CA LYS A 202 -2.58 -16.31 -25.23
C LYS A 202 -3.20 -14.91 -25.33
N THR A 203 -3.81 -14.59 -26.47
CA THR A 203 -4.48 -13.31 -26.70
C THR A 203 -5.71 -13.16 -25.80
N GLN A 204 -6.49 -14.23 -25.63
CA GLN A 204 -7.67 -14.27 -24.79
C GLN A 204 -7.33 -14.21 -23.30
N LEU A 205 -6.26 -14.88 -22.86
CA LEU A 205 -5.74 -14.75 -21.49
C LEU A 205 -5.28 -13.32 -21.19
N THR A 206 -4.62 -12.68 -22.16
CA THR A 206 -4.18 -11.29 -22.02
C THR A 206 -5.36 -10.33 -21.92
N GLU A 207 -6.41 -10.57 -22.69
CA GLU A 207 -7.65 -9.78 -22.64
C GLU A 207 -8.42 -9.97 -21.32
N LEU A 208 -8.51 -11.22 -20.83
CA LEU A 208 -9.07 -11.51 -19.49
C LEU A 208 -8.33 -10.73 -18.41
N LEU A 209 -6.99 -10.79 -18.41
CA LEU A 209 -6.17 -10.08 -17.43
C LEU A 209 -6.34 -8.55 -17.53
N ARG A 210 -6.49 -8.00 -18.74
CA ARG A 210 -6.73 -6.56 -18.95
C ARG A 210 -8.10 -6.12 -18.42
N ARG A 211 -9.16 -6.88 -18.70
CA ARG A 211 -10.52 -6.58 -18.19
C ARG A 211 -10.59 -6.70 -16.67
N VAL A 212 -9.93 -7.70 -16.09
CA VAL A 212 -9.81 -7.84 -14.63
C VAL A 212 -9.01 -6.69 -14.02
N ALA A 213 -7.91 -6.26 -14.65
CA ALA A 213 -7.14 -5.11 -14.19
C ALA A 213 -7.97 -3.82 -14.22
N ALA A 214 -8.70 -3.55 -15.30
CA ALA A 214 -9.57 -2.38 -15.42
C ALA A 214 -10.71 -2.36 -14.38
N ALA A 215 -11.23 -3.53 -14.01
CA ALA A 215 -12.25 -3.64 -12.97
C ALA A 215 -11.68 -3.45 -11.55
N VAL A 216 -10.42 -3.80 -11.32
CA VAL A 216 -9.79 -3.78 -9.98
C VAL A 216 -8.99 -2.49 -9.70
N GLU A 217 -8.51 -1.77 -10.72
CA GLU A 217 -7.84 -0.46 -10.58
C GLU A 217 -8.60 0.63 -9.79
N PRO A 218 -9.94 0.71 -9.78
CA PRO A 218 -10.66 1.71 -9.00
C PRO A 218 -10.89 1.37 -7.52
N ILE A 219 -10.35 0.26 -7.00
CA ILE A 219 -10.41 -0.16 -5.57
C ILE A 219 -9.10 0.16 -4.86
#